data_AF-A0A1E7EYF0-F1
#
_entry.id   AF-A0A1E7EYF0-F1
#
_cell.length_a   1.000
_cell.length_b   1.000
_cell.length_c   1.000
_cell.angle_alpha   90.00
_cell.angle_beta   90.00
_cell.angle_gamma   90.00
#
_symmetry.space_group_name_H-M   'P 1'
#
loop_
_entity.id
_entity.type
_entity.pdbx_description
1 polymer ?
#
loop_
_entity_poly.entity_id
_entity_poly.type
_entity_poly.pdbx_seq_one_letter_code
_entity_poly.pdbx_strand_id
1 'polypeptide(L)'
;MTSSSVKAATCKEEEEKEEEEEKGKVSTIKEDNNDVDVTAQAKEEGTKKKEKKKRLVSKIKTIAKQGSNILTRSKPFKTLVDKVFKACDTSKTGDVSKSELYIGLLSIHITLARYAGPAACFPPSREVSDRLFDAADVDESGGIDKVEFENIIMILCAHILSRMFVYYSVLILFVPWFARKVIDSTPHIPNDSYLELAAKQTISISIFMIAIPLIWNAIDTHTHKTIDNNSTRTMMMMMRSTSTSMETTKDDDKEKSDIDKKDD
;
A
#
# COMPACT_ATOMS: atom_id res chain seq x y z
N MET A 1 9.90 -33.29 42.95
CA MET A 1 9.48 -31.96 43.40
C MET A 1 9.60 -30.99 42.22
N THR A 2 8.87 -31.12 41.11
CA THR A 2 7.42 -30.93 40.86
C THR A 2 6.86 -29.57 41.31
N SER A 3 7.16 -28.49 40.56
CA SER A 3 6.22 -27.36 40.38
C SER A 3 6.73 -26.37 39.33
N SER A 4 6.23 -26.45 38.10
CA SER A 4 6.18 -25.35 37.11
C SER A 4 5.42 -25.83 35.87
N SER A 5 4.14 -26.12 36.06
CA SER A 5 3.23 -26.56 34.98
C SER A 5 1.81 -26.05 35.26
N VAL A 6 1.63 -24.75 35.44
CA VAL A 6 0.31 -24.08 35.38
C VAL A 6 0.54 -22.61 35.08
N LYS A 7 0.42 -22.18 33.81
CA LYS A 7 0.15 -20.79 33.38
C LYS A 7 0.05 -20.69 31.85
N ALA A 8 -0.73 -21.57 31.24
CA ALA A 8 -1.03 -21.55 29.80
C ALA A 8 -2.49 -21.95 29.56
N ALA A 9 -3.43 -21.28 30.24
CA ALA A 9 -4.86 -21.45 30.02
C ALA A 9 -5.59 -20.23 30.60
N THR A 10 -5.75 -19.18 29.79
CA THR A 10 -6.76 -18.10 29.89
C THR A 10 -6.34 -16.98 28.95
N CYS A 11 -6.67 -17.09 27.66
CA CYS A 11 -6.69 -15.98 26.68
C CYS A 11 -7.22 -16.52 25.34
N LYS A 12 -8.40 -17.16 25.35
CA LYS A 12 -8.98 -17.78 24.14
C LYS A 12 -10.51 -17.71 24.04
N GLU A 13 -11.15 -16.85 24.80
CA GLU A 13 -12.60 -16.63 24.77
C GLU A 13 -12.84 -15.13 24.88
N GLU A 14 -12.86 -14.40 23.76
CA GLU A 14 -13.53 -13.08 23.68
C GLU A 14 -13.65 -12.51 22.24
N GLU A 15 -13.21 -13.21 21.19
CA GLU A 15 -13.22 -12.69 19.80
C GLU A 15 -14.23 -13.42 18.89
N GLU A 16 -15.37 -13.87 19.43
CA GLU A 16 -16.40 -14.62 18.69
C GLU A 16 -17.81 -14.01 18.85
N LYS A 17 -17.91 -12.68 18.87
CA LYS A 17 -19.20 -11.99 19.11
C LYS A 17 -19.50 -10.72 18.31
N GLU A 18 -18.91 -10.56 17.12
CA GLU A 18 -19.24 -9.43 16.22
C GLU A 18 -19.66 -9.86 14.79
N GLU A 19 -20.11 -11.11 14.60
CA GLU A 19 -20.49 -11.64 13.27
C GLU A 19 -21.98 -12.03 13.16
N GLU A 20 -22.89 -11.25 13.74
CA GLU A 20 -24.35 -11.39 13.52
C GLU A 20 -25.09 -10.03 13.53
N GLU A 21 -24.84 -9.14 12.57
CA GLU A 21 -25.84 -8.10 12.24
C GLU A 21 -25.67 -7.44 10.86
N GLU A 22 -25.71 -8.21 9.76
CA GLU A 22 -26.00 -7.60 8.44
C GLU A 22 -26.70 -8.56 7.48
N LYS A 23 -27.93 -8.95 7.83
CA LYS A 23 -28.89 -9.57 6.90
C LYS A 23 -30.14 -8.71 6.84
N GLY A 24 -30.29 -7.91 5.77
CA GLY A 24 -31.61 -7.38 5.44
C GLY A 24 -31.65 -6.15 4.55
N LYS A 25 -31.35 -6.28 3.25
CA LYS A 25 -32.12 -5.57 2.22
C LYS A 25 -31.91 -6.15 0.82
N VAL A 26 -32.66 -7.19 0.51
CA VAL A 26 -32.92 -7.63 -0.88
C VAL A 26 -33.99 -6.70 -1.44
N SER A 27 -33.62 -5.75 -2.29
CA SER A 27 -34.55 -5.00 -3.13
C SER A 27 -34.53 -5.56 -4.53
N THR A 28 -35.68 -6.09 -4.92
CA THR A 28 -36.07 -6.56 -6.24
C THR A 28 -35.89 -5.46 -7.29
N ILE A 29 -34.95 -5.66 -8.22
CA ILE A 29 -34.82 -4.82 -9.42
C ILE A 29 -35.51 -5.57 -10.56
N LYS A 30 -36.45 -4.87 -11.21
CA LYS A 30 -37.18 -5.33 -12.39
C LYS A 30 -36.24 -5.30 -13.59
N GLU A 31 -36.16 -6.41 -14.30
CA GLU A 31 -35.54 -6.54 -15.62
C GLU A 31 -36.49 -5.94 -16.66
N ASP A 32 -36.13 -4.79 -17.22
CA ASP A 32 -36.70 -4.29 -18.47
C ASP A 32 -35.80 -4.77 -19.62
N ASN A 33 -36.32 -5.72 -20.39
CA ASN A 33 -35.72 -6.25 -21.61
C ASN A 33 -35.61 -5.15 -22.67
N ASN A 34 -34.39 -4.82 -23.07
CA ASN A 34 -34.13 -4.00 -24.24
C ASN A 34 -33.14 -4.75 -25.15
N ASP A 35 -33.69 -5.54 -26.06
CA ASP A 35 -32.97 -6.17 -27.18
C ASP A 35 -32.56 -5.09 -28.17
N VAL A 36 -31.34 -4.56 -27.97
CA VAL A 36 -30.65 -3.74 -28.96
C VAL A 36 -29.40 -4.49 -29.39
N ASP A 37 -29.18 -4.54 -30.68
CA ASP A 37 -28.08 -5.22 -31.38
C ASP A 37 -26.71 -4.61 -31.00
N VAL A 38 -26.09 -5.10 -29.91
CA VAL A 38 -24.78 -4.65 -29.36
C VAL A 38 -23.62 -5.55 -29.82
N THR A 39 -23.64 -6.04 -31.06
CA THR A 39 -22.65 -7.07 -31.48
C THR A 39 -21.44 -6.51 -32.22
N ALA A 40 -21.46 -5.24 -32.68
CA ALA A 40 -20.39 -4.66 -33.49
C ALA A 40 -19.48 -3.64 -32.77
N GLN A 41 -19.96 -2.95 -31.72
CA GLN A 41 -19.18 -1.90 -31.04
C GLN A 41 -18.27 -2.41 -29.91
N ALA A 42 -18.48 -3.62 -29.39
CA ALA A 42 -17.65 -4.19 -28.32
C ALA A 42 -16.22 -4.56 -28.76
N LYS A 43 -15.96 -4.66 -30.08
CA LYS A 43 -14.67 -5.14 -30.59
C LYS A 43 -13.60 -4.05 -30.71
N GLU A 44 -13.99 -2.77 -30.83
CA GLU A 44 -13.05 -1.65 -30.94
C GLU A 44 -12.61 -1.05 -29.59
N GLU A 45 -13.45 -1.12 -28.54
CA GLU A 45 -13.03 -0.64 -27.21
C GLU A 45 -11.94 -1.51 -26.57
N GLY A 46 -11.94 -2.82 -26.88
CA GLY A 46 -10.97 -3.78 -26.34
C GLY A 46 -9.51 -3.52 -26.77
N THR A 47 -9.28 -2.99 -27.98
CA THR A 47 -7.93 -2.73 -28.50
C THR A 47 -7.32 -1.46 -27.90
N LYS A 48 -8.11 -0.38 -27.75
CA LYS A 48 -7.66 0.87 -27.12
C LYS A 48 -7.36 0.72 -25.62
N LYS A 49 -8.11 -0.14 -24.90
CA LYS A 49 -7.85 -0.43 -23.48
C LYS A 49 -6.50 -1.16 -23.28
N LYS A 50 -6.17 -2.10 -24.19
CA LYS A 50 -4.89 -2.86 -24.16
C LYS A 50 -3.65 -1.98 -24.36
N GLU A 51 -3.71 -0.95 -25.20
CA GLU A 51 -2.53 -0.11 -25.46
C GLU A 51 -2.20 0.85 -24.31
N LYS A 52 -3.23 1.39 -23.64
CA LYS A 52 -3.05 2.25 -22.45
C LYS A 52 -2.46 1.49 -21.28
N LYS A 53 -2.93 0.27 -21.06
CA LYS A 53 -2.42 -0.67 -20.06
C LYS A 53 -0.92 -0.90 -20.26
N LYS A 54 -0.48 -1.16 -21.50
CA LYS A 54 0.97 -1.30 -21.84
C LYS A 54 1.82 -0.07 -21.48
N ARG A 55 1.31 1.16 -21.67
CA ARG A 55 2.03 2.40 -21.32
C ARG A 55 2.10 2.65 -19.81
N LEU A 56 1.10 2.21 -19.05
CA LEU A 56 1.13 2.26 -17.58
C LEU A 56 2.08 1.23 -17.01
N VAL A 57 2.05 0.00 -17.52
CA VAL A 57 2.99 -1.07 -17.16
C VAL A 57 4.43 -0.58 -17.34
N SER A 58 4.74 0.08 -18.47
CA SER A 58 6.11 0.55 -18.72
C SER A 58 6.56 1.67 -17.77
N LYS A 59 5.63 2.53 -17.33
CA LYS A 59 5.90 3.58 -16.32
C LYS A 59 6.09 3.00 -14.93
N ILE A 60 5.23 2.07 -14.50
CA ILE A 60 5.39 1.36 -13.21
C ILE A 60 6.70 0.58 -13.24
N LYS A 61 7.01 -0.10 -14.34
CA LYS A 61 8.26 -0.84 -14.51
C LYS A 61 9.48 0.07 -14.46
N THR A 62 9.41 1.29 -14.99
CA THR A 62 10.51 2.27 -14.89
C THR A 62 10.66 2.81 -13.46
N ILE A 63 9.57 3.11 -12.76
CA ILE A 63 9.60 3.52 -11.33
C ILE A 63 10.15 2.38 -10.46
N ALA A 64 9.71 1.14 -10.68
CA ALA A 64 10.22 -0.04 -10.01
C ALA A 64 11.71 -0.29 -10.34
N LYS A 65 12.16 0.01 -11.56
CA LYS A 65 13.57 -0.10 -11.95
C LYS A 65 14.43 0.99 -11.33
N GLN A 66 13.90 2.20 -11.21
CA GLN A 66 14.60 3.36 -10.65
C GLN A 66 14.67 3.30 -9.13
N GLY A 67 13.69 2.65 -8.50
CA GLY A 67 13.67 2.31 -7.07
C GLY A 67 14.10 0.88 -6.76
N SER A 68 14.79 0.16 -7.66
CA SER A 68 15.27 -1.20 -7.41
C SER A 68 16.41 -1.16 -6.39
N ASN A 69 16.02 -0.94 -5.14
CA ASN A 69 16.89 -0.89 -4.00
C ASN A 69 17.64 -2.22 -3.92
N ILE A 70 18.95 -2.14 -3.74
CA ILE A 70 19.87 -3.29 -3.61
C ILE A 70 19.32 -4.35 -2.63
N LEU A 71 18.55 -3.90 -1.63
CA LEU A 71 17.93 -4.70 -0.59
C LEU A 71 16.88 -5.70 -1.12
N THR A 72 16.06 -5.31 -2.10
CA THR A 72 14.96 -6.14 -2.62
C THR A 72 15.42 -7.14 -3.68
N ARG A 73 16.63 -6.96 -4.22
CA ARG A 73 17.28 -7.94 -5.09
C ARG A 73 18.00 -9.04 -4.31
N SER A 74 18.05 -8.95 -2.99
CA SER A 74 18.75 -9.92 -2.16
C SER A 74 18.05 -11.30 -2.20
N LYS A 75 18.84 -12.37 -2.29
CA LYS A 75 18.35 -13.75 -2.20
C LYS A 75 17.45 -14.00 -0.95
N PRO A 76 17.81 -13.56 0.27
CA PRO A 76 16.94 -13.79 1.43
C PRO A 76 15.58 -13.10 1.31
N PHE A 77 15.52 -11.90 0.72
CA PHE A 77 14.26 -11.23 0.48
C PHE A 77 13.36 -12.04 -0.47
N LYS A 78 13.91 -12.53 -1.59
CA LYS A 78 13.17 -13.37 -2.53
C LYS A 78 12.67 -14.66 -1.89
N THR A 79 13.52 -15.34 -1.10
CA THR A 79 13.10 -16.54 -0.36
C THR A 79 11.99 -16.24 0.64
N LEU A 80 12.02 -15.07 1.29
CA LEU A 80 10.97 -14.63 2.21
C LEU A 80 9.66 -14.36 1.45
N VAL A 81 9.71 -13.60 0.36
CA VAL A 81 8.54 -13.32 -0.50
C VAL A 81 7.94 -14.62 -1.01
N ASP A 82 8.76 -15.55 -1.51
CA ASP A 82 8.32 -16.87 -1.98
C ASP A 82 7.64 -17.68 -0.87
N LYS A 83 8.17 -17.61 0.36
CA LYS A 83 7.58 -18.29 1.51
C LYS A 83 6.23 -17.69 1.90
N VAL A 84 6.13 -16.36 1.89
CA VAL A 84 4.88 -15.66 2.21
C VAL A 84 3.86 -15.93 1.12
N PHE A 85 4.23 -15.81 -0.16
CA PHE A 85 3.33 -16.09 -1.28
C PHE A 85 2.70 -17.48 -1.15
N LYS A 86 3.51 -18.50 -0.89
CA LYS A 86 3.03 -19.87 -0.66
C LYS A 86 2.16 -20.04 0.58
N ALA A 87 2.33 -19.18 1.58
CA ALA A 87 1.48 -19.18 2.78
C ALA A 87 0.15 -18.46 2.54
N CYS A 88 0.12 -17.48 1.63
CA CYS A 88 -1.07 -16.74 1.22
C CYS A 88 -1.93 -17.50 0.23
N ASP A 89 -1.32 -18.19 -0.73
CA ASP A 89 -2.00 -19.04 -1.72
C ASP A 89 -2.48 -20.34 -1.06
N THR A 90 -3.50 -20.21 -0.21
CA THR A 90 -4.12 -21.34 0.49
C THR A 90 -4.89 -22.24 -0.48
N SER A 91 -5.42 -21.65 -1.54
CA SER A 91 -6.16 -22.31 -2.60
C SER A 91 -5.26 -23.13 -3.55
N LYS A 92 -3.96 -22.85 -3.58
CA LYS A 92 -2.95 -23.45 -4.49
C LYS A 92 -3.29 -23.24 -5.96
N THR A 93 -3.94 -22.12 -6.27
CA THR A 93 -4.31 -21.77 -7.64
C THR A 93 -3.11 -21.22 -8.41
N GLY A 94 -2.09 -20.74 -7.69
CA GLY A 94 -0.95 -20.02 -8.27
C GLY A 94 -1.16 -18.51 -8.32
N ASP A 95 -2.35 -18.03 -7.94
CA ASP A 95 -2.72 -16.62 -7.87
C ASP A 95 -3.25 -16.30 -6.47
N VAL A 96 -3.10 -15.05 -6.04
CA VAL A 96 -3.54 -14.59 -4.72
C VAL A 96 -4.78 -13.73 -4.87
N SER A 97 -5.87 -14.09 -4.18
CA SER A 97 -7.11 -13.29 -4.13
C SER A 97 -6.99 -12.05 -3.23
N LYS A 98 -7.93 -11.10 -3.32
CA LYS A 98 -7.97 -9.88 -2.48
C LYS A 98 -7.89 -10.18 -0.98
N SER A 99 -8.67 -11.16 -0.52
CA SER A 99 -8.69 -11.62 0.87
C SER A 99 -7.37 -12.26 1.30
N GLU A 100 -6.78 -13.11 0.45
CA GLU A 100 -5.50 -13.76 0.74
C GLU A 100 -4.35 -12.76 0.76
N LEU A 101 -4.39 -11.74 -0.10
CA LEU A 101 -3.40 -10.65 -0.09
C LEU A 101 -3.40 -9.93 1.25
N TYR A 102 -4.57 -9.52 1.75
CA TYR A 102 -4.68 -8.82 3.03
C TYR A 102 -4.08 -9.63 4.19
N ILE A 103 -4.40 -10.93 4.26
CA ILE A 103 -3.84 -11.86 5.26
C ILE A 103 -2.32 -11.95 5.11
N GLY A 104 -1.82 -11.98 3.86
CA GLY A 104 -0.40 -11.96 3.55
C GLY A 104 0.34 -10.72 4.02
N LEU A 105 -0.26 -9.55 3.77
CA LEU A 105 0.28 -8.27 4.23
C LEU A 105 0.36 -8.24 5.76
N LEU A 106 -0.68 -8.70 6.43
CA LEU A 106 -0.70 -8.77 7.89
C LEU A 106 0.40 -9.72 8.42
N SER A 107 0.54 -10.90 7.81
CA SER A 107 1.57 -11.88 8.17
C SER A 107 3.00 -11.34 8.01
N ILE A 108 3.25 -10.55 6.95
CA ILE A 108 4.53 -9.87 6.75
C ILE A 108 4.78 -8.84 7.85
N HIS A 109 3.79 -8.02 8.20
CA HIS A 109 3.93 -7.02 9.26
C HIS A 109 4.21 -7.68 10.61
N ILE A 110 3.52 -8.78 10.95
CA ILE A 110 3.77 -9.55 12.18
C ILE A 110 5.19 -10.13 12.16
N THR A 111 5.62 -10.68 11.03
CA THR A 111 6.98 -11.23 10.89
C THR A 111 8.02 -10.14 11.05
N LEU A 112 7.83 -8.99 10.39
CA LEU A 112 8.72 -7.83 10.51
C LEU A 112 8.72 -7.27 11.93
N ALA A 113 7.58 -7.20 12.60
CA ALA A 113 7.46 -6.75 13.98
C ALA A 113 8.32 -7.57 14.95
N ARG A 114 8.48 -8.87 14.72
CA ARG A 114 9.37 -9.72 15.53
C ARG A 114 10.84 -9.32 15.42
N TYR A 115 11.25 -8.71 14.30
CA TYR A 115 12.64 -8.29 14.06
C TYR A 115 12.86 -6.78 14.31
N ALA A 116 11.90 -5.96 13.89
CA ALA A 116 11.93 -4.51 13.91
C ALA A 116 11.29 -3.89 15.17
N GLY A 117 10.61 -4.70 15.97
CA GLY A 117 9.86 -4.27 17.14
C GLY A 117 8.49 -3.67 16.80
N PRO A 118 7.84 -3.03 17.80
CA PRO A 118 6.48 -2.51 17.68
C PRO A 118 6.29 -1.45 16.58
N ALA A 119 7.37 -0.77 16.18
CA ALA A 119 7.33 0.24 15.13
C ALA A 119 6.95 -0.33 13.75
N ALA A 120 7.07 -1.65 13.53
CA ALA A 120 6.63 -2.31 12.30
C ALA A 120 5.19 -2.89 12.38
N CYS A 121 4.49 -2.75 13.52
CA CYS A 121 3.16 -3.30 13.76
C CYS A 121 2.00 -2.43 13.25
N PHE A 122 2.15 -1.73 12.13
CA PHE A 122 1.09 -0.89 11.57
C PHE A 122 0.69 -1.41 10.20
N PRO A 123 -0.13 -2.48 10.14
CA PRO A 123 -0.62 -2.99 8.87
C PRO A 123 -1.49 -1.94 8.17
N PRO A 124 -1.50 -1.92 6.83
CA PRO A 124 -2.43 -1.08 6.09
C PRO A 124 -3.88 -1.49 6.37
N SER A 125 -4.80 -0.53 6.28
CA SER A 125 -6.23 -0.84 6.37
C SER A 125 -6.66 -1.73 5.19
N ARG A 126 -7.83 -2.37 5.33
CA ARG A 126 -8.37 -3.25 4.30
C ARG A 126 -8.62 -2.51 2.99
N GLU A 127 -9.15 -1.29 3.06
CA GLU A 127 -9.45 -0.45 1.90
C GLU A 127 -8.17 -0.05 1.16
N VAL A 128 -7.09 0.23 1.90
CA VAL A 128 -5.77 0.53 1.30
C VAL A 128 -5.21 -0.72 0.62
N SER A 129 -5.43 -1.89 1.20
CA SER A 129 -4.99 -3.18 0.64
C SER A 129 -5.77 -3.53 -0.62
N ASP A 130 -7.08 -3.29 -0.66
CA ASP A 130 -7.91 -3.50 -1.84
C ASP A 130 -7.49 -2.56 -2.98
N ARG A 131 -7.22 -1.28 -2.68
CA ARG A 131 -6.68 -0.33 -3.66
C ARG A 131 -5.30 -0.76 -4.17
N LEU A 132 -4.47 -1.33 -3.30
CA LEU A 132 -3.15 -1.83 -3.66
C LEU A 132 -3.25 -3.06 -4.56
N PHE A 133 -4.22 -3.94 -4.29
CA PHE A 133 -4.57 -5.06 -5.16
C PHE A 133 -4.96 -4.56 -6.54
N ASP A 134 -5.95 -3.67 -6.63
CA ASP A 134 -6.44 -3.14 -7.91
C ASP A 134 -5.36 -2.39 -8.70
N ALA A 135 -4.40 -1.76 -8.00
CA ALA A 135 -3.27 -1.10 -8.63
C ALA A 135 -2.19 -2.07 -9.13
N ALA A 136 -2.09 -3.25 -8.52
CA ALA A 136 -1.06 -4.25 -8.80
C ALA A 136 -1.52 -5.36 -9.74
N ASP A 137 -2.83 -5.65 -9.80
CA ASP A 137 -3.46 -6.51 -10.80
C ASP A 137 -3.48 -5.76 -12.14
N VAL A 138 -2.31 -5.74 -12.78
CA VAL A 138 -2.14 -4.93 -13.98
C VAL A 138 -2.84 -5.57 -15.15
N ASP A 139 -3.11 -6.87 -15.13
CA ASP A 139 -3.78 -7.62 -16.18
C ASP A 139 -5.31 -7.73 -16.02
N GLU A 140 -5.88 -7.26 -14.91
CA GLU A 140 -7.32 -7.38 -14.56
C GLU A 140 -7.78 -8.85 -14.54
N SER A 141 -6.90 -9.77 -14.12
CA SER A 141 -7.23 -11.19 -14.01
C SER A 141 -8.13 -11.49 -12.81
N GLY A 142 -8.19 -10.58 -11.83
CA GLY A 142 -8.87 -10.81 -10.56
C GLY A 142 -8.04 -11.62 -9.56
N GLY A 143 -6.79 -11.96 -9.92
CA GLY A 143 -5.80 -12.59 -9.07
C GLY A 143 -4.47 -11.85 -9.17
N ILE A 144 -3.61 -12.02 -8.17
CA ILE A 144 -2.25 -11.46 -8.18
C ILE A 144 -1.27 -12.60 -8.42
N ASP A 145 -0.52 -12.51 -9.52
CA ASP A 145 0.53 -13.48 -9.80
C ASP A 145 1.74 -13.29 -8.86
N LYS A 146 2.68 -14.23 -8.91
CA LYS A 146 3.88 -14.17 -8.06
C LYS A 146 4.72 -12.89 -8.28
N VAL A 147 4.80 -12.40 -9.52
CA VAL A 147 5.64 -11.24 -9.88
C VAL A 147 4.99 -9.94 -9.41
N GLU A 148 3.68 -9.81 -9.59
CA GLU A 148 2.86 -8.73 -9.07
C GLU A 148 2.91 -8.73 -7.54
N PHE A 149 2.80 -9.89 -6.89
CA PHE A 149 2.97 -10.01 -5.45
C PHE A 149 4.35 -9.54 -4.98
N GLU A 150 5.44 -9.94 -5.66
CA GLU A 150 6.80 -9.47 -5.34
C GLU A 150 6.89 -7.94 -5.40
N ASN A 151 6.24 -7.32 -6.39
CA ASN A 151 6.19 -5.86 -6.52
C ASN A 151 5.40 -5.19 -5.38
N ILE A 152 4.25 -5.75 -5.01
CA ILE A 152 3.45 -5.27 -3.87
C ILE A 152 4.29 -5.29 -2.60
N ILE A 153 4.88 -6.44 -2.26
CA ILE A 153 5.69 -6.59 -1.05
C ILE A 153 6.90 -5.66 -1.08
N MET A 154 7.51 -5.44 -2.25
CA MET A 154 8.61 -4.49 -2.41
C MET A 154 8.21 -3.06 -2.01
N ILE A 155 7.05 -2.59 -2.49
CA ILE A 155 6.52 -1.25 -2.18
C ILE A 155 6.22 -1.13 -0.68
N LEU A 156 5.57 -2.13 -0.10
CA LEU A 156 5.25 -2.15 1.33
C LEU A 156 6.51 -2.18 2.20
N CYS A 157 7.47 -3.03 1.89
CA CYS A 157 8.74 -3.07 2.63
C CYS A 157 9.49 -1.75 2.53
N ALA A 158 9.47 -1.06 1.38
CA ALA A 158 10.07 0.27 1.25
C ALA A 158 9.40 1.29 2.18
N HIS A 159 8.07 1.28 2.28
CA HIS A 159 7.33 2.15 3.21
C HIS A 159 7.67 1.85 4.67
N ILE A 160 7.64 0.57 5.08
CA ILE A 160 7.96 0.17 6.45
C ILE A 160 9.41 0.56 6.80
N LEU A 161 10.35 0.28 5.90
CA LEU A 161 11.76 0.59 6.11
C LEU A 161 12.00 2.10 6.21
N SER A 162 11.29 2.90 5.40
CA SER A 162 11.34 4.36 5.49
C SER A 162 10.87 4.86 6.85
N ARG A 163 9.75 4.33 7.36
CA ARG A 163 9.24 4.66 8.70
C ARG A 163 10.24 4.29 9.80
N MET A 164 10.80 3.08 9.73
CA MET A 164 11.84 2.64 10.67
C MET A 164 13.06 3.55 10.62
N PHE A 165 13.52 3.92 9.43
CA PHE A 165 14.69 4.79 9.28
C PHE A 165 14.46 6.16 9.91
N VAL A 166 13.30 6.78 9.67
CA VAL A 166 12.95 8.06 10.29
C VAL A 166 12.88 7.91 11.82
N TYR A 167 12.25 6.85 12.32
CA TYR A 167 12.14 6.57 13.75
C TYR A 167 13.53 6.48 14.42
N TYR A 168 14.43 5.65 13.88
CA TYR A 168 15.76 5.52 14.45
C TYR A 168 16.61 6.79 14.28
N SER A 169 16.45 7.51 13.17
CA SER A 169 17.17 8.78 12.96
C SER A 169 16.75 9.83 13.99
N VAL A 170 15.45 9.97 14.27
CA VAL A 170 14.94 10.88 15.30
C VAL A 170 15.40 10.41 16.69
N LEU A 171 15.27 9.13 17.00
CA LEU A 171 15.63 8.60 18.32
C LEU A 171 17.13 8.76 18.62
N ILE A 172 18.00 8.42 17.66
CA ILE A 172 19.45 8.41 17.87
C ILE A 172 20.07 9.82 17.73
N LEU A 173 19.59 10.64 16.79
CA LEU A 173 20.20 11.94 16.51
C LEU A 173 19.46 13.10 17.15
N PHE A 174 18.13 13.12 17.02
CA PHE A 174 17.32 14.28 17.44
C PHE A 174 17.14 14.33 18.96
N VAL A 175 16.86 13.20 19.62
CA VAL A 175 16.62 13.18 21.08
C VAL A 175 17.83 13.67 21.88
N PRO A 176 19.08 13.19 21.66
CA PRO A 176 20.23 13.67 22.42
C PRO A 176 20.56 15.14 22.12
N TRP A 177 20.44 15.56 20.85
CA TRP A 177 20.67 16.94 20.45
C TRP A 177 19.68 17.90 21.10
N PHE A 178 18.39 17.53 21.09
CA PHE A 178 17.33 18.34 21.67
C PHE A 178 17.43 18.39 23.20
N ALA A 179 17.68 17.26 23.86
CA ALA A 179 17.90 17.21 25.30
C ALA A 179 19.02 18.17 25.72
N ARG A 180 20.16 18.16 25.01
CA ARG A 180 21.28 19.09 25.25
C ARG A 180 20.84 20.55 25.11
N LYS A 181 20.10 20.88 24.04
CA LYS A 181 19.63 22.25 23.82
C LYS A 181 18.68 22.76 24.90
N VAL A 182 17.81 21.90 25.43
CA VAL A 182 16.88 22.27 26.52
C VAL A 182 17.64 22.52 27.83
N ILE A 183 18.63 21.69 28.15
CA ILE A 183 19.48 21.85 29.34
C ILE A 183 20.27 23.16 29.25
N ASP A 184 20.96 23.38 28.12
CA ASP A 184 21.76 24.60 27.89
C ASP A 184 20.91 25.89 27.96
N SER A 185 19.62 25.79 27.65
CA SER A 185 18.68 26.92 27.67
C SER A 185 18.07 27.20 29.05
N THR A 186 18.31 26.34 30.06
CA THR A 186 17.69 26.46 31.39
C THR A 186 18.72 27.00 32.41
N PRO A 187 18.77 28.33 32.66
CA PRO A 187 19.89 28.97 33.37
C PRO A 187 19.91 28.81 34.91
N HIS A 188 19.16 27.88 35.50
CA HIS A 188 18.94 27.83 36.96
C HIS A 188 19.17 26.46 37.62
N ILE A 189 19.68 25.46 36.89
CA ILE A 189 19.94 24.14 37.48
C ILE A 189 21.39 24.11 37.99
N PRO A 190 21.62 23.88 39.29
CA PRO A 190 22.97 23.74 39.82
C PRO A 190 23.63 22.50 39.21
N ASN A 191 24.78 22.70 38.57
CA ASN A 191 25.57 21.65 37.93
C ASN A 191 26.03 20.62 38.98
N ASP A 192 25.99 19.33 38.64
CA ASP A 192 26.49 18.17 39.43
C ASP A 192 25.57 17.56 40.51
N SER A 193 24.28 17.91 40.54
CA SER A 193 23.33 17.21 41.42
C SER A 193 22.75 15.94 40.78
N TYR A 194 22.48 14.90 41.57
CA TYR A 194 21.68 13.74 41.14
C TYR A 194 20.32 14.13 40.53
N LEU A 195 19.77 15.28 40.96
CA LEU A 195 18.55 15.86 40.40
C LEU A 195 18.69 16.24 38.92
N GLU A 196 19.88 16.67 38.50
CA GLU A 196 20.15 17.01 37.10
C GLU A 196 20.05 15.75 36.23
N LEU A 197 20.64 14.63 36.68
CA LEU A 197 20.59 13.37 35.95
C LEU A 197 19.16 12.82 35.85
N ALA A 198 18.42 12.86 36.95
CA ALA A 198 17.01 12.45 36.97
C ALA A 198 16.15 13.33 36.06
N ALA A 199 16.31 14.65 36.13
CA ALA A 199 15.59 15.59 35.27
C ALA A 199 15.89 15.35 33.78
N LYS A 200 17.16 15.10 33.42
CA LYS A 200 17.56 14.76 32.04
C LYS A 200 16.83 13.52 31.53
N GLN A 201 16.76 12.46 32.34
CA GLN A 201 16.04 11.24 31.97
C GLN A 201 14.54 11.46 31.86
N THR A 202 13.92 12.14 32.83
CA THR A 202 12.48 12.41 32.82
C THR A 202 12.06 13.28 31.64
N ILE A 203 12.82 14.35 31.35
CA ILE A 203 12.55 15.23 30.21
C ILE A 203 12.70 14.47 28.89
N SER A 204 13.76 13.66 28.74
CA SER A 204 13.96 12.83 27.55
C SER A 204 12.79 11.85 27.33
N ILE A 205 12.37 11.14 28.38
CA ILE A 205 11.23 10.21 28.32
C ILE A 205 9.92 10.96 28.01
N SER A 206 9.70 12.11 28.64
CA SER A 206 8.47 12.90 28.43
C SER A 206 8.38 13.43 27.00
N ILE A 207 9.47 13.98 26.47
CA ILE A 207 9.56 14.44 25.08
C ILE A 207 9.35 13.28 24.13
N PHE A 208 9.97 12.13 24.40
CA PHE A 208 9.80 10.93 23.60
C PHE A 208 8.32 10.51 23.51
N MET A 209 7.62 10.47 24.65
CA MET A 209 6.20 10.11 24.71
C MET A 209 5.27 11.10 24.00
N ILE A 210 5.61 12.39 23.95
CA ILE A 210 4.76 13.42 23.30
C ILE A 210 5.11 13.59 21.83
N ALA A 211 6.40 13.66 21.49
CA ALA A 211 6.87 13.96 20.15
C ALA A 211 6.60 12.79 19.18
N ILE A 212 6.73 11.54 19.65
CA ILE A 212 6.56 10.38 18.77
C ILE A 212 5.15 10.28 18.19
N PRO A 213 4.07 10.31 19.00
CA PRO A 213 2.71 10.27 18.46
C PRO A 213 2.43 11.40 17.45
N LEU A 214 2.92 12.62 17.72
CA LEU A 214 2.73 13.77 16.85
C LEU A 214 3.46 13.63 15.52
N ILE A 215 4.73 13.21 15.55
CA ILE A 215 5.54 12.97 14.36
C ILE A 215 4.92 11.82 13.54
N TRP A 216 4.45 10.77 14.21
CA TRP A 216 3.79 9.64 13.56
C TRP A 216 2.54 10.06 12.81
N ASN A 217 1.66 10.82 13.47
CA ASN A 217 0.43 11.28 12.83
C ASN A 217 0.72 12.17 11.61
N ALA A 218 1.79 12.99 11.66
CA ALA A 218 2.22 13.79 10.52
C ALA A 218 2.76 12.94 9.35
N ILE A 219 3.59 11.93 9.65
CA ILE A 219 4.15 11.02 8.64
C ILE A 219 3.05 10.17 8.00
N ASP A 220 2.10 9.65 8.80
CA ASP A 220 0.96 8.89 8.29
C ASP A 220 0.10 9.73 7.37
N THR A 221 -0.21 10.96 7.78
CA THR A 221 -0.97 11.90 6.94
C THR A 221 -0.27 12.15 5.61
N HIS A 222 1.06 12.29 5.60
CA HIS A 222 1.82 12.48 4.36
C HIS A 222 1.84 11.21 3.49
N THR A 223 1.93 10.04 4.12
CA THR A 223 1.95 8.75 3.42
C THR A 223 0.60 8.47 2.75
N HIS A 224 -0.51 8.67 3.47
CA HIS A 224 -1.86 8.56 2.91
C HIS A 224 -2.06 9.51 1.73
N LYS A 225 -1.69 10.79 1.89
CA LYS A 225 -1.75 11.76 0.78
C LYS A 225 -0.90 11.34 -0.42
N THR A 226 0.27 10.75 -0.20
CA THR A 226 1.14 10.30 -1.29
C THR A 226 0.51 9.12 -2.04
N ILE A 227 -0.09 8.16 -1.33
CA ILE A 227 -0.81 7.03 -1.92
C ILE A 227 -2.01 7.53 -2.72
N ASP A 228 -2.82 8.42 -2.14
CA ASP A 228 -3.99 8.98 -2.79
C ASP A 228 -3.62 9.83 -4.01
N ASN A 229 -2.54 10.63 -3.93
CA ASN A 229 -2.04 11.42 -5.04
C ASN A 229 -1.50 10.54 -6.17
N ASN A 230 -0.78 9.47 -5.83
CA ASN A 230 -0.27 8.53 -6.83
C ASN A 230 -1.42 7.76 -7.51
N SER A 231 -2.43 7.36 -6.75
CA SER A 231 -3.65 6.75 -7.27
C SER A 231 -4.42 7.72 -8.19
N THR A 232 -4.68 8.94 -7.71
CA THR A 232 -5.40 10.00 -8.45
C THR A 232 -4.65 10.39 -9.72
N ARG A 233 -3.33 10.56 -9.65
CA ARG A 233 -2.50 10.89 -10.82
C ARG A 233 -2.54 9.77 -11.85
N THR A 234 -2.58 8.52 -11.39
CA THR A 234 -2.75 7.35 -12.25
C THR A 234 -4.11 7.38 -12.94
N MET A 235 -5.18 7.68 -12.20
CA MET A 235 -6.54 7.81 -12.74
C MET A 235 -6.72 8.97 -13.73
N MET A 236 -6.15 10.15 -13.44
CA MET A 236 -6.18 11.30 -14.36
C MET A 236 -5.41 11.01 -15.65
N MET A 237 -4.31 10.27 -15.60
CA MET A 237 -3.61 9.84 -16.82
C MET A 237 -4.45 8.87 -17.65
N MET A 238 -5.28 8.03 -17.01
CA MET A 238 -6.23 7.15 -17.72
C MET A 238 -7.33 7.96 -18.42
N MET A 239 -7.92 8.95 -17.73
CA MET A 239 -8.97 9.83 -18.29
C MET A 239 -8.45 10.75 -19.40
N ARG A 240 -7.25 11.33 -19.25
CA ARG A 240 -6.70 12.19 -20.31
C ARG A 240 -6.40 11.41 -21.59
N SER A 241 -6.04 10.13 -21.45
CA SER A 241 -5.80 9.25 -22.59
C SER A 241 -7.09 8.80 -23.29
N THR A 242 -8.26 8.84 -22.64
CA THR A 242 -9.56 8.58 -23.32
C THR A 242 -10.00 9.76 -24.17
N SER A 243 -9.84 10.99 -23.70
CA SER A 243 -10.24 12.18 -24.46
C SER A 243 -9.44 12.35 -25.76
N THR A 244 -8.12 12.14 -25.75
CA THR A 244 -7.29 12.32 -26.96
C THR A 244 -7.56 11.28 -28.05
N SER A 245 -8.14 10.13 -27.71
CA SER A 245 -8.44 9.08 -28.71
C SER A 245 -9.82 9.22 -29.36
N MET A 246 -10.65 10.16 -28.89
CA MET A 246 -11.92 10.52 -29.54
C MET A 246 -11.78 11.69 -30.53
N GLU A 247 -10.70 12.47 -30.43
CA GLU A 247 -10.51 13.66 -31.27
C GLU A 247 -9.87 13.34 -32.63
N THR A 248 -9.12 12.24 -32.74
CA THR A 248 -8.44 11.85 -34.00
C THR A 248 -9.30 11.06 -34.98
N THR A 249 -10.55 10.72 -34.65
CA THR A 249 -11.45 9.96 -35.56
C THR A 249 -12.43 10.85 -36.33
N LYS A 250 -12.36 12.17 -36.21
CA LYS A 250 -13.23 13.10 -36.95
C LYS A 250 -12.63 13.66 -38.23
N ASP A 251 -11.33 13.48 -38.47
CA ASP A 251 -10.66 14.08 -39.62
C ASP A 251 -10.53 13.12 -40.82
N ASP A 252 -10.73 11.82 -40.63
CA ASP A 252 -10.59 10.83 -41.72
C ASP A 252 -11.87 10.68 -42.58
N ASP A 253 -13.02 11.21 -42.14
CA ASP A 253 -14.27 11.14 -42.92
C ASP A 253 -14.41 12.30 -43.94
N LYS A 254 -13.48 13.26 -43.95
CA LYS A 254 -13.55 14.41 -44.88
C LYS A 254 -12.72 14.25 -46.15
N GLU A 255 -11.83 13.27 -46.23
CA GLU A 255 -10.95 13.09 -47.40
C GLU A 255 -11.52 12.14 -48.48
N LYS A 256 -12.70 11.51 -48.24
CA LYS A 256 -13.30 10.55 -49.17
C LYS A 256 -14.37 11.10 -50.12
N SER A 257 -14.71 12.39 -50.07
CA SER A 257 -15.74 12.97 -50.96
C SER A 257 -15.22 13.53 -52.29
N ASP A 258 -13.91 13.64 -52.50
CA ASP A 258 -13.37 14.45 -53.62
C ASP A 258 -12.75 13.61 -54.76
N ILE A 259 -12.83 12.28 -54.71
CA ILE A 259 -12.21 11.39 -55.72
C ILE A 259 -13.18 10.94 -56.83
N ASP A 260 -14.48 11.22 -56.76
CA ASP A 260 -15.49 10.63 -57.66
C ASP A 260 -16.04 11.59 -58.76
N LYS A 261 -15.24 12.56 -59.24
CA LYS A 261 -15.69 13.54 -60.28
C LYS A 261 -14.76 13.74 -61.47
N LYS A 262 -14.01 12.72 -61.88
CA LYS A 262 -13.29 12.75 -63.17
C LYS A 262 -13.57 11.47 -63.92
N ASP A 263 -14.62 11.48 -64.71
CA ASP A 263 -14.78 10.69 -65.94
C ASP A 263 -16.11 11.14 -66.60
N ASP A 264 -16.06 12.23 -67.35
CA ASP A 264 -17.02 12.61 -68.42
C ASP A 264 -16.33 13.59 -69.39
#